data_AF-A0A942D2H6-F1
#
_entry.id   AF-A0A942D2H6-F1
#
_cell.length_a   1.000
_cell.length_b   1.000
_cell.length_c   1.000
_cell.angle_alpha   90.00
_cell.angle_beta   90.00
_cell.angle_gamma   90.00
#
_symmetry.space_group_name_H-M   'P 1'
#
loop_
_entity.id
_entity.type
_entity.pdbx_description
1 polymer ?
#
loop_
_entity_poly.entity_id
_entity_poly.type
_entity_poly.pdbx_seq_one_letter_code
_entity_poly.pdbx_strand_id
1 'polypeptide(L)'
;MGSEEIQAGFSDDDSRLESLGYKPQLNRVLGLFANFSVAFTYLSPMVGIYSLFLLGVGTGGPAYLWLLAIPVGGMLLVALVFGELASHFPVAGALYQYSKFSVGPRYGWFVGWFYGIALLVTVAAVDTGVVSYVTSLTHNWFGWNLNPASHGTILVITLILLAIQTTLNITGTKVMARVAQFGVYVEIIGTFGIALILLIHGFHHDLGFLFSTQGVQNASSNPLELDFHGNWWTGAALVAVLAPVYI
;
A
#
# COMPACT_ATOMS: atom_id res chain seq x y z
N MET A 1 -31.50 -15.17 5.14
CA MET A 1 -31.23 -14.58 3.81
C MET A 1 -29.74 -14.63 3.44
N GLY A 2 -28.81 -14.09 4.23
CA GLY A 2 -27.39 -14.08 3.83
C GLY A 2 -26.68 -15.43 3.71
N SER A 3 -27.11 -16.48 4.43
CA SER A 3 -26.45 -17.81 4.36
C SER A 3 -26.80 -18.61 3.11
N GLU A 4 -28.02 -18.47 2.58
CA GLU A 4 -28.48 -19.16 1.38
C GLU A 4 -27.91 -18.50 0.11
N GLU A 5 -27.81 -17.17 0.05
CA GLU A 5 -27.15 -16.46 -1.06
C GLU A 5 -25.66 -16.80 -1.15
N ILE A 6 -24.96 -16.92 0.00
CA ILE A 6 -23.55 -17.31 0.03
C ILE A 6 -23.37 -18.75 -0.47
N GLN A 7 -24.25 -19.68 -0.07
CA GLN A 7 -24.19 -21.07 -0.56
C GLN A 7 -24.52 -21.19 -2.05
N ALA A 8 -25.50 -20.44 -2.54
CA ALA A 8 -25.85 -20.41 -3.96
C ALA A 8 -24.69 -19.86 -4.82
N GLY A 9 -24.04 -18.78 -4.38
CA GLY A 9 -22.88 -18.20 -5.06
C GLY A 9 -21.68 -19.14 -5.16
N PHE A 10 -21.40 -19.92 -4.11
CA PHE A 10 -20.33 -20.92 -4.15
C PHE A 10 -20.63 -22.07 -5.13
N SER A 11 -21.88 -22.53 -5.21
CA SER A 11 -22.28 -23.58 -6.16
C SER A 11 -22.19 -23.14 -7.62
N ASP A 12 -22.52 -21.88 -7.92
CA ASP A 12 -22.42 -21.31 -9.28
C ASP A 12 -20.95 -21.13 -9.69
N ASP A 13 -20.13 -20.57 -8.80
CA ASP A 13 -18.71 -20.39 -9.07
C ASP A 13 -17.95 -21.72 -9.20
N ASP A 14 -18.36 -22.77 -8.48
CA ASP A 14 -17.75 -24.10 -8.60
C ASP A 14 -18.11 -24.74 -9.95
N SER A 15 -19.36 -24.57 -10.41
CA SER A 15 -19.78 -24.95 -11.77
C SER A 15 -19.00 -24.19 -12.84
N ARG A 16 -18.76 -22.89 -12.59
CA ARG A 16 -17.93 -22.04 -13.46
C ARG A 16 -16.48 -22.52 -13.51
N LEU A 17 -15.88 -22.86 -12.37
CA LEU A 17 -14.52 -23.42 -12.29
C LEU A 17 -14.39 -24.70 -13.12
N GLU A 18 -15.36 -25.60 -13.01
CA GLU A 18 -15.37 -26.84 -13.78
C GLU A 18 -15.45 -26.58 -15.29
N SER A 19 -16.27 -25.60 -15.72
CA SER A 19 -16.33 -25.19 -17.13
C SER A 19 -14.99 -24.64 -17.67
N LEU A 20 -14.16 -24.08 -16.79
CA LEU A 20 -12.82 -23.59 -17.10
C LEU A 20 -11.74 -24.69 -17.02
N GLY A 21 -12.14 -25.93 -16.73
CA GLY A 21 -11.23 -27.09 -16.61
C GLY A 21 -10.50 -27.19 -15.27
N TYR A 22 -10.95 -26.46 -14.24
CA TYR A 22 -10.37 -26.50 -12.90
C TYR A 22 -11.31 -27.21 -11.92
N LYS A 23 -10.74 -28.05 -11.05
CA LYS A 23 -11.48 -28.63 -9.93
C LYS A 23 -11.44 -27.68 -8.73
N PRO A 24 -12.56 -27.42 -8.04
CA PRO A 24 -12.56 -26.69 -6.78
C PRO A 24 -11.66 -27.41 -5.75
N GLN A 25 -10.59 -26.76 -5.31
CA GLN A 25 -9.66 -27.29 -4.29
C GLN A 25 -9.55 -26.41 -3.04
N LEU A 26 -10.03 -25.17 -3.11
CA LEU A 26 -9.96 -24.20 -2.02
C LEU A 26 -11.32 -24.10 -1.33
N ASN A 27 -11.33 -24.30 -0.01
CA ASN A 27 -12.53 -24.02 0.78
C ASN A 27 -12.76 -22.51 0.87
N ARG A 28 -13.87 -22.04 0.31
CA ARG A 28 -14.29 -20.64 0.34
C ARG A 28 -14.88 -20.29 1.70
N VAL A 29 -14.00 -19.94 2.65
CA VAL A 29 -14.38 -19.67 4.05
C VAL A 29 -14.46 -18.18 4.39
N LEU A 30 -14.00 -17.30 3.49
CA LEU A 30 -13.95 -15.86 3.73
C LEU A 30 -15.19 -15.18 3.14
N GLY A 31 -16.06 -14.67 4.01
CA GLY A 31 -17.16 -13.78 3.61
C GLY A 31 -16.67 -12.38 3.22
N LEU A 32 -17.57 -11.53 2.71
CA LEU A 32 -17.23 -10.19 2.19
C LEU A 32 -16.47 -9.32 3.20
N PHE A 33 -16.93 -9.26 4.45
CA PHE A 33 -16.26 -8.48 5.49
C PHE A 33 -14.88 -9.06 5.86
N ALA A 34 -14.73 -10.39 5.84
CA ALA A 34 -13.46 -11.04 6.10
C ALA A 34 -12.46 -10.75 4.96
N ASN A 35 -12.90 -10.81 3.70
CA ASN A 35 -12.08 -10.44 2.54
C ASN A 35 -11.67 -8.95 2.57
N PHE A 36 -12.60 -8.04 2.90
CA PHE A 36 -12.28 -6.63 3.09
C PHE A 36 -11.25 -6.41 4.20
N SER A 37 -11.43 -7.06 5.34
CA SER A 37 -10.51 -6.93 6.49
C SER A 37 -9.10 -7.44 6.14
N VAL A 38 -8.99 -8.56 5.41
CA VAL A 38 -7.71 -9.09 4.93
C VAL A 38 -7.05 -8.12 3.96
N ALA A 39 -7.80 -7.54 3.01
CA ALA A 39 -7.28 -6.56 2.07
C ALA A 39 -6.84 -5.26 2.75
N PHE A 40 -7.64 -4.76 3.69
CA PHE A 40 -7.32 -3.57 4.49
C PHE A 40 -6.03 -3.75 5.29
N THR A 41 -5.89 -4.91 5.94
CA THR A 41 -4.67 -5.30 6.68
C THR A 41 -3.45 -5.38 5.76
N TYR A 42 -3.61 -5.90 4.55
CA TYR A 42 -2.51 -6.12 3.62
C TYR A 42 -1.96 -4.80 3.03
N LEU A 43 -2.84 -3.83 2.72
CA LEU A 43 -2.46 -2.59 2.06
C LEU A 43 -2.11 -1.43 3.01
N SER A 44 -2.30 -1.61 4.33
CA SER A 44 -1.94 -0.67 5.41
C SER A 44 -1.76 0.80 4.96
N PRO A 45 -2.83 1.63 4.92
CA PRO A 45 -2.76 3.02 4.45
C PRO A 45 -1.71 3.91 5.15
N MET A 46 -1.29 3.51 6.36
CA MET A 46 -0.35 4.24 7.21
C MET A 46 0.99 4.56 6.53
N VAL A 47 1.58 3.58 5.82
CA VAL A 47 2.94 3.71 5.26
C VAL A 47 3.00 4.80 4.20
N GLY A 48 2.11 4.74 3.20
CA GLY A 48 2.12 5.71 2.10
C GLY A 48 1.83 7.13 2.58
N ILE A 49 0.92 7.29 3.55
CA ILE A 49 0.58 8.61 4.10
C ILE A 49 1.80 9.21 4.81
N TYR A 50 2.47 8.46 5.69
CA TYR A 50 3.61 9.01 6.44
C TYR A 50 4.86 9.19 5.60
N SER A 51 5.15 8.26 4.67
CA SER A 51 6.30 8.39 3.77
C SER A 51 6.19 9.63 2.88
N LEU A 52 4.97 9.95 2.40
CA LEU A 52 4.76 11.04 1.46
C LEU A 52 4.35 12.36 2.13
N PHE A 53 4.02 12.37 3.42
CA PHE A 53 3.48 13.57 4.07
C PHE A 53 4.41 14.77 3.94
N LEU A 54 5.70 14.61 4.27
CA LEU A 54 6.66 15.70 4.24
C LEU A 54 6.92 16.20 2.81
N LEU A 55 7.01 15.28 1.85
CA LEU A 55 7.16 15.61 0.44
C LEU A 55 5.92 16.36 -0.08
N GLY A 56 4.72 15.85 0.21
CA GLY A 56 3.44 16.41 -0.24
C GLY A 56 3.18 17.81 0.31
N VAL A 57 3.36 18.01 1.61
CA VAL A 57 3.24 19.34 2.23
C VAL A 57 4.37 20.26 1.76
N GLY A 58 5.59 19.74 1.58
CA GLY A 58 6.75 20.53 1.15
C GLY A 58 6.65 21.05 -0.28
N THR A 59 6.04 20.30 -1.21
CA THR A 59 5.95 20.71 -2.62
C THR A 59 4.57 21.24 -3.01
N GLY A 60 3.51 20.77 -2.37
CA GLY A 60 2.12 21.14 -2.66
C GLY A 60 1.45 21.97 -1.57
N GLY A 61 2.08 22.16 -0.41
CA GLY A 61 1.43 22.81 0.74
C GLY A 61 0.21 22.01 1.22
N PRO A 62 -0.57 22.49 2.19
CA PRO A 62 -1.73 21.77 2.72
C PRO A 62 -2.77 21.37 1.65
N ALA A 63 -2.91 22.18 0.60
CA ALA A 63 -3.79 21.90 -0.54
C ALA A 63 -3.47 20.59 -1.28
N TYR A 64 -2.27 20.01 -1.12
CA TYR A 64 -1.89 18.74 -1.75
C TYR A 64 -2.84 17.60 -1.40
N LEU A 65 -3.50 17.63 -0.24
CA LEU A 65 -4.45 16.59 0.18
C LEU A 65 -5.57 16.36 -0.83
N TRP A 66 -5.99 17.40 -1.54
CA TRP A 66 -7.04 17.30 -2.55
C TRP A 66 -6.59 16.57 -3.82
N LEU A 67 -5.29 16.46 -4.06
CA LEU A 67 -4.76 15.67 -5.16
C LEU A 67 -5.06 14.18 -4.97
N LEU A 68 -5.27 13.71 -3.74
CA LEU A 68 -5.59 12.30 -3.44
C LEU A 68 -6.88 11.83 -4.14
N ALA A 69 -7.81 12.74 -4.47
CA ALA A 69 -9.03 12.37 -5.18
C ALA A 69 -8.76 11.76 -6.56
N ILE A 70 -7.70 12.20 -7.25
CA ILE A 70 -7.32 11.74 -8.58
C ILE A 70 -6.84 10.28 -8.56
N PRO A 71 -5.79 9.89 -7.79
CA PRO A 71 -5.36 8.50 -7.72
C PRO A 71 -6.43 7.60 -7.09
N VAL A 72 -7.22 8.09 -6.12
CA VAL A 72 -8.37 7.32 -5.59
C VAL A 72 -9.38 7.03 -6.69
N GLY A 73 -9.76 8.04 -7.49
CA GLY A 73 -10.66 7.84 -8.64
C GLY A 73 -10.10 6.85 -9.65
N GLY A 74 -8.82 6.97 -10.01
CA GLY A 74 -8.15 6.04 -10.90
C GLY A 74 -8.10 4.60 -10.37
N MET A 75 -7.77 4.44 -9.08
CA MET A 75 -7.74 3.14 -8.40
C MET A 75 -9.13 2.51 -8.31
N LEU A 76 -10.19 3.30 -8.12
CA LEU A 76 -11.57 2.80 -8.15
C LEU A 76 -11.94 2.23 -9.53
N LEU A 77 -11.58 2.91 -10.62
CA LEU A 77 -11.81 2.40 -11.98
C LEU A 77 -11.06 1.08 -12.21
N VAL A 78 -9.80 1.00 -11.76
CA VAL A 78 -9.01 -0.23 -11.83
C VAL A 78 -9.65 -1.34 -10.99
N ALA A 79 -10.12 -1.03 -9.77
CA ALA A 79 -10.81 -1.98 -8.90
C ALA A 79 -12.10 -2.52 -9.52
N LEU A 80 -12.87 -1.69 -10.23
CA LEU A 80 -14.06 -2.13 -10.97
C LEU A 80 -13.71 -3.13 -12.08
N VAL A 81 -12.64 -2.87 -12.85
CA VAL A 81 -12.16 -3.81 -13.87
C VAL A 81 -11.75 -5.15 -13.26
N PHE A 82 -11.02 -5.12 -12.14
CA PHE A 82 -10.65 -6.35 -11.44
C PHE A 82 -11.85 -7.06 -10.80
N GLY A 83 -12.86 -6.31 -10.35
CA GLY A 83 -14.12 -6.86 -9.86
C GLY A 83 -14.84 -7.68 -10.94
N GLU A 84 -14.93 -7.14 -12.16
CA GLU A 84 -15.53 -7.82 -13.31
C GLU A 84 -14.71 -9.05 -13.74
N LEU A 85 -13.39 -8.97 -13.71
CA LEU A 85 -12.53 -10.12 -14.02
C LEU A 85 -12.64 -11.22 -12.96
N ALA A 86 -12.73 -10.84 -11.68
CA ALA A 86 -12.84 -11.78 -10.57
C ALA A 86 -14.19 -12.51 -10.56
N SER A 87 -15.29 -11.84 -10.93
CA SER A 87 -16.61 -12.47 -11.06
C SER A 87 -16.67 -13.44 -12.24
N HIS A 88 -15.98 -13.13 -13.34
CA HIS A 88 -15.97 -14.00 -14.53
C HIS A 88 -15.02 -15.19 -14.44
N PHE A 89 -13.89 -15.03 -13.75
CA PHE A 89 -12.83 -16.03 -13.65
C PHE A 89 -12.50 -16.32 -12.18
N PRO A 90 -13.30 -17.15 -11.48
CA PRO A 90 -13.09 -17.50 -10.07
C PRO A 90 -11.90 -18.47 -9.85
N VAL A 91 -10.84 -18.37 -10.67
CA VAL A 91 -9.67 -19.26 -10.68
C VAL A 91 -8.52 -18.65 -9.87
N ALA A 92 -7.93 -19.44 -8.98
CA ALA A 92 -6.73 -19.04 -8.25
C ALA A 92 -5.54 -18.79 -9.19
N GLY A 93 -4.84 -17.68 -8.99
CA GLY A 93 -3.70 -17.26 -9.82
C GLY A 93 -3.75 -15.82 -10.32
N ALA A 94 -4.76 -15.04 -9.92
CA ALA A 94 -4.85 -13.59 -10.10
C ALA A 94 -4.53 -13.13 -11.54
N LEU A 95 -3.58 -12.20 -11.68
CA LEU A 95 -3.20 -11.56 -12.95
C LEU A 95 -2.81 -12.54 -14.06
N TYR A 96 -2.16 -13.65 -13.71
CA TYR A 96 -1.79 -14.69 -14.67
C TYR A 96 -3.04 -15.31 -15.32
N GLN A 97 -4.03 -15.70 -14.50
CA GLN A 97 -5.24 -16.35 -14.99
C GLN A 97 -6.09 -15.36 -15.79
N TYR A 98 -6.28 -14.14 -15.28
CA TYR A 98 -7.05 -13.11 -15.97
C TYR A 98 -6.47 -12.82 -17.35
N SER A 99 -5.15 -12.65 -17.44
CA SER A 99 -4.47 -12.40 -18.72
C SER A 99 -4.49 -13.60 -19.66
N LYS A 100 -4.37 -14.82 -19.10
CA LYS A 100 -4.47 -16.07 -19.86
C LYS A 100 -5.85 -16.23 -20.50
N PHE A 101 -6.93 -15.93 -19.78
CA PHE A 101 -8.29 -16.07 -20.27
C PHE A 101 -8.74 -14.92 -21.18
N SER A 102 -8.29 -13.68 -20.92
CA SER A 102 -8.69 -12.52 -21.72
C SER A 102 -7.95 -12.39 -23.05
N VAL A 103 -6.65 -12.74 -23.08
CA VAL A 103 -5.79 -12.52 -24.27
C VAL A 103 -5.23 -13.83 -24.82
N GLY A 104 -4.75 -14.69 -23.92
CA GLY A 104 -4.30 -16.03 -24.28
C GLY A 104 -3.11 -16.52 -23.45
N PRO A 105 -2.78 -17.82 -23.53
CA PRO A 105 -1.79 -18.46 -22.66
C PRO A 105 -0.39 -17.85 -22.72
N ARG A 106 0.04 -17.42 -23.92
CA ARG A 106 1.36 -16.80 -24.10
C ARG A 106 1.45 -15.47 -23.35
N TYR A 107 0.41 -14.64 -23.42
CA TYR A 107 0.37 -13.36 -22.72
C TYR A 107 0.27 -13.58 -21.20
N GLY A 108 -0.57 -14.54 -20.77
CA GLY A 108 -0.63 -14.97 -19.38
C GLY A 108 0.74 -15.35 -18.81
N TRP A 109 1.55 -16.11 -19.54
CA TRP A 109 2.91 -16.47 -19.12
C TRP A 109 3.82 -15.25 -18.88
N PHE A 110 3.81 -14.28 -19.79
CA PHE A 110 4.58 -13.05 -19.60
C PHE A 110 4.08 -12.25 -18.39
N VAL A 111 2.76 -12.07 -18.25
CA VAL A 111 2.16 -11.37 -17.12
C VAL A 111 2.49 -12.08 -15.79
N GLY A 112 2.49 -13.40 -15.77
CA GLY A 112 2.88 -14.18 -14.59
C GLY A 112 4.31 -13.91 -14.14
N TRP A 113 5.26 -13.82 -15.07
CA TRP A 113 6.65 -13.47 -14.74
C TRP A 113 6.79 -12.04 -14.23
N PHE A 114 6.17 -11.08 -14.91
CA PHE A 114 6.18 -9.68 -14.45
C PHE A 114 5.52 -9.54 -13.08
N TYR A 115 4.43 -10.26 -12.83
CA TYR A 115 3.77 -10.28 -11.54
C TYR A 115 4.67 -10.86 -10.45
N GLY A 116 5.35 -11.99 -10.72
CA GLY A 116 6.31 -12.57 -9.79
C GLY A 116 7.47 -11.64 -9.46
N ILE A 117 8.07 -11.00 -10.47
CA ILE A 117 9.14 -10.01 -10.28
C ILE A 117 8.64 -8.80 -9.50
N ALA A 118 7.45 -8.29 -9.83
CA ALA A 118 6.85 -7.17 -9.12
C ALA A 118 6.69 -7.48 -7.64
N LEU A 119 6.20 -8.67 -7.27
CA LEU A 119 6.09 -9.09 -5.87
C LEU A 119 7.45 -9.12 -5.16
N LEU A 120 8.51 -9.62 -5.80
CA LEU A 120 9.86 -9.64 -5.23
C LEU A 120 10.41 -8.22 -5.01
N VAL A 121 10.22 -7.34 -5.99
CA VAL A 121 10.65 -5.94 -5.91
C VAL A 121 9.86 -5.21 -4.83
N THR A 122 8.55 -5.44 -4.70
CA THR A 122 7.70 -4.83 -3.67
C THR A 122 8.20 -5.16 -2.26
N VAL A 123 8.54 -6.42 -1.98
CA VAL A 123 9.06 -6.80 -0.65
C VAL A 123 10.35 -6.04 -0.35
N ALA A 124 11.29 -5.99 -1.30
CA ALA A 124 12.54 -5.26 -1.12
C ALA A 124 12.32 -3.74 -0.95
N ALA A 125 11.43 -3.14 -1.74
CA ALA A 125 11.11 -1.71 -1.68
C ALA A 125 10.56 -1.32 -0.31
N VAL A 126 9.58 -2.08 0.21
CA VAL A 126 9.00 -1.84 1.54
C VAL A 126 10.06 -1.92 2.63
N ASP A 127 10.95 -2.91 2.58
CA ASP A 127 12.02 -3.06 3.58
C ASP A 127 13.04 -1.91 3.53
N THR A 128 13.32 -1.37 2.34
CA THR A 128 14.16 -0.17 2.23
C THR A 128 13.48 1.09 2.78
N GLY A 129 12.15 1.21 2.62
CA GLY A 129 11.38 2.32 3.19
C GLY A 129 11.42 2.35 4.73
N VAL A 130 11.55 1.19 5.38
CA VAL A 130 11.63 1.05 6.85
C VAL A 130 12.94 1.61 7.44
N VAL A 131 14.00 1.75 6.64
CA VAL A 131 15.34 2.14 7.10
C VAL A 131 15.35 3.51 7.79
N SER A 132 14.63 4.49 7.25
CA SER A 132 14.54 5.84 7.82
C SER A 132 13.91 5.83 9.22
N TYR A 133 12.90 4.99 9.43
CA TYR A 133 12.24 4.81 10.72
C TYR A 133 13.15 4.09 11.72
N VAL A 134 13.82 3.00 11.31
CA VAL A 134 14.72 2.23 12.19
C VAL A 134 15.91 3.07 12.63
N THR A 135 16.54 3.81 11.72
CA THR A 135 17.67 4.69 12.04
C THR A 135 17.26 5.82 12.99
N SER A 136 16.09 6.44 12.77
CA SER A 136 15.55 7.46 13.68
C SER A 136 15.22 6.89 15.07
N LEU A 137 14.61 5.70 15.12
CA LEU A 137 14.22 5.05 16.37
C LEU A 137 15.44 4.63 17.20
N THR A 138 16.43 4.02 16.54
CA THR A 138 17.68 3.59 17.19
C THR A 138 18.51 4.77 17.68
N HIS A 139 18.49 5.90 16.98
CA HIS A 139 19.05 7.16 17.47
C HIS A 139 18.36 7.61 18.77
N ASN A 140 17.02 7.67 18.77
CA ASN A 140 16.26 8.16 19.93
C ASN A 140 16.35 7.24 21.16
N TRP A 141 16.42 5.92 20.96
CA TRP A 141 16.42 4.95 22.07
C TRP A 141 17.81 4.59 22.56
N PHE A 142 18.80 4.52 21.66
CA PHE A 142 20.14 4.00 21.96
C PHE A 142 21.26 4.99 21.65
N GLY A 143 20.96 6.17 21.11
CA GLY A 143 21.95 7.18 20.71
C GLY A 143 22.78 6.79 19.49
N TRP A 144 22.32 5.82 18.69
CA TRP A 144 23.06 5.35 17.52
C TRP A 144 22.98 6.34 16.37
N ASN A 145 24.13 6.73 15.80
CA ASN A 145 24.21 7.65 14.67
C ASN A 145 24.38 6.89 13.36
N LEU A 146 23.32 6.17 12.96
CA LEU A 146 23.28 5.48 11.67
C LEU A 146 22.89 6.46 10.57
N ASN A 147 23.65 6.52 9.49
CA ASN A 147 23.29 7.32 8.32
C ASN A 147 22.24 6.57 7.46
N PRO A 148 20.99 7.07 7.33
CA PRO A 148 19.95 6.42 6.54
C PRO A 148 20.22 6.44 5.04
N ALA A 149 21.05 7.36 4.54
CA ALA A 149 21.42 7.45 3.12
C ALA A 149 22.63 6.58 2.74
N SER A 150 23.29 5.95 3.73
CA SER A 150 24.42 5.07 3.46
C SER A 150 23.94 3.75 2.88
N HIS A 151 24.44 3.40 1.69
CA HIS A 151 24.18 2.11 1.03
C HIS A 151 24.44 0.91 1.95
N GLY A 152 25.46 0.99 2.81
CA GLY A 152 25.77 -0.08 3.77
C GLY A 152 24.72 -0.22 4.87
N THR A 153 24.23 0.90 5.41
CA THR A 153 23.16 0.91 6.42
C THR A 153 21.86 0.35 5.84
N ILE A 154 21.49 0.80 4.65
CA ILE A 154 20.30 0.34 3.92
C ILE A 154 20.39 -1.17 3.71
N LEU A 155 21.50 -1.65 3.11
CA LEU A 155 21.70 -3.07 2.83
C LEU A 155 21.57 -3.94 4.09
N VAL A 156 22.27 -3.58 5.17
CA VAL A 156 22.29 -4.38 6.40
C VAL A 156 20.91 -4.44 7.04
N ILE A 157 20.22 -3.31 7.19
CA ILE A 157 18.89 -3.28 7.82
C ILE A 157 17.88 -4.03 6.96
N THR A 158 17.87 -3.81 5.64
CA THR A 158 16.98 -4.52 4.71
C THR A 158 17.24 -6.03 4.74
N LEU A 159 18.48 -6.49 4.73
CA LEU A 159 18.80 -7.93 4.82
C LEU A 159 18.35 -8.55 6.15
N ILE A 160 18.46 -7.83 7.26
CA ILE A 160 17.97 -8.29 8.57
C ILE A 160 16.44 -8.44 8.53
N LEU A 161 15.71 -7.45 7.98
CA LEU A 161 14.25 -7.51 7.85
C LEU A 161 13.81 -8.68 6.96
N LEU A 162 14.44 -8.85 5.80
CA LEU A 162 14.19 -9.98 4.90
C LEU A 162 14.43 -11.33 5.60
N ALA A 163 15.49 -11.45 6.38
CA ALA A 163 15.79 -12.67 7.13
C ALA A 163 14.71 -12.98 8.18
N ILE A 164 14.24 -11.96 8.91
CA ILE A 164 13.15 -12.10 9.89
C ILE A 164 11.86 -12.53 9.19
N GLN A 165 11.47 -11.84 8.11
CA GLN A 165 10.26 -12.14 7.36
C GLN A 165 10.28 -13.54 6.74
N THR A 166 11.42 -13.92 6.14
CA THR A 166 11.62 -15.26 5.58
C THR A 166 11.49 -16.33 6.66
N THR A 167 12.08 -16.09 7.84
CA THR A 167 11.96 -17.01 8.98
C THR A 167 10.50 -17.15 9.43
N LEU A 168 9.79 -16.03 9.57
CA LEU A 168 8.37 -16.03 9.93
C LEU A 168 7.51 -16.76 8.89
N ASN A 169 7.83 -16.60 7.60
CA ASN A 169 7.14 -17.27 6.51
C ASN A 169 7.29 -18.81 6.58
N ILE A 170 8.48 -19.29 6.95
CA ILE A 170 8.77 -20.73 7.08
C ILE A 170 8.11 -21.35 8.33
N THR A 171 7.91 -20.57 9.40
CA THR A 171 7.44 -21.08 10.72
C THR A 171 5.95 -21.48 10.74
N GLY A 172 5.24 -21.30 9.62
CA GLY A 172 3.89 -21.82 9.40
C GLY A 172 2.77 -20.78 9.51
N THR A 173 1.64 -21.06 8.87
CA THR A 173 0.53 -20.12 8.63
C THR A 173 -0.09 -19.53 9.90
N LYS A 174 -0.08 -20.27 11.02
CA LYS A 174 -0.63 -19.80 12.30
C LYS A 174 0.19 -18.67 12.91
N VAL A 175 1.51 -18.70 12.79
CA VAL A 175 2.38 -17.62 13.32
C VAL A 175 2.20 -16.39 12.46
N MET A 176 2.20 -16.55 11.13
CA MET A 176 1.95 -15.46 10.18
C MET A 176 0.61 -14.76 10.45
N ALA A 177 -0.47 -15.53 10.68
CA ALA A 177 -1.77 -14.96 10.99
C ALA A 177 -1.78 -14.10 12.26
N ARG A 178 -1.06 -14.53 13.32
CA ARG A 178 -0.95 -13.74 14.57
C ARG A 178 -0.14 -12.46 14.36
N VAL A 179 0.97 -12.55 13.62
CA VAL A 179 1.80 -11.37 13.31
C VAL A 179 0.99 -10.34 12.51
N ALA A 180 0.25 -10.80 11.49
CA ALA A 180 -0.64 -9.94 10.71
C ALA A 180 -1.70 -9.27 11.60
N GLN A 181 -2.38 -10.03 12.47
CA GLN A 181 -3.38 -9.50 13.40
C GLN A 181 -2.78 -8.47 14.37
N PHE A 182 -1.57 -8.73 14.89
CA PHE A 182 -0.85 -7.76 15.72
C PHE A 182 -0.56 -6.46 14.96
N GLY A 183 -0.10 -6.57 13.70
CA GLY A 183 0.13 -5.42 12.82
C GLY A 183 -1.11 -4.54 12.68
N VAL A 184 -2.28 -5.13 12.47
CA VAL A 184 -3.56 -4.40 12.40
C VAL A 184 -3.84 -3.62 13.67
N TYR A 185 -3.65 -4.24 14.85
CA TYR A 185 -3.88 -3.54 16.11
C TYR A 185 -2.92 -2.35 16.27
N VAL A 186 -1.65 -2.53 15.95
CA VAL A 186 -0.65 -1.44 15.98
C VAL A 186 -1.03 -0.33 15.01
N GLU A 187 -1.49 -0.69 13.80
CA GLU A 187 -1.90 0.28 12.78
C GLU A 187 -3.14 1.08 13.21
N ILE A 188 -4.18 0.42 13.72
CA ILE A 188 -5.40 1.09 14.19
C ILE A 188 -5.07 2.02 15.36
N ILE A 189 -4.32 1.53 16.35
CA ILE A 189 -3.94 2.33 17.53
C ILE A 189 -3.03 3.48 17.11
N GLY A 190 -2.04 3.24 16.25
CA GLY A 190 -1.13 4.26 15.75
C GLY A 190 -1.85 5.35 14.98
N THR A 191 -2.66 4.96 14.00
CA THR A 191 -3.37 5.90 13.12
C THR A 191 -4.40 6.72 13.89
N PHE A 192 -5.32 6.07 14.60
CA PHE A 192 -6.36 6.79 15.34
C PHE A 192 -5.82 7.49 16.59
N GLY A 193 -4.80 6.91 17.23
CA GLY A 193 -4.14 7.52 18.39
C GLY A 193 -3.42 8.80 18.02
N ILE A 194 -2.59 8.78 16.96
CA ILE A 194 -1.93 9.99 16.45
C ILE A 194 -2.97 11.01 15.98
N ALA A 195 -4.00 10.57 15.25
CA ALA A 195 -5.07 11.47 14.81
C ALA A 195 -5.78 12.16 15.99
N LEU A 196 -6.11 11.43 17.06
CA LEU A 196 -6.74 11.99 18.26
C LEU A 196 -5.80 12.97 18.99
N ILE A 197 -4.52 12.62 19.14
CA ILE A 197 -3.52 13.50 19.77
C ILE A 197 -3.40 14.80 18.99
N LEU A 198 -3.28 14.73 17.67
CA LEU A 198 -3.22 15.90 16.79
C LEU A 198 -4.52 16.70 16.76
N LEU A 199 -5.67 16.04 16.87
CA LEU A 199 -6.96 16.73 16.96
C LEU A 199 -7.07 17.57 18.23
N ILE A 200 -6.56 17.07 19.36
CA ILE A 200 -6.62 17.76 20.65
C ILE A 200 -5.54 18.84 20.78
N HIS A 201 -4.30 18.55 20.36
CA HIS A 201 -3.14 19.43 20.61
C HIS A 201 -2.60 20.14 19.37
N GLY A 202 -2.97 19.70 18.17
CA GLY A 202 -2.38 20.15 16.90
C GLY A 202 -3.30 21.04 16.05
N PHE A 203 -4.55 21.26 16.46
CA PHE A 203 -5.53 22.02 15.68
C PHE A 203 -5.32 23.55 15.84
N HIS A 204 -4.25 24.05 15.22
CA HIS A 204 -3.86 25.46 15.27
C HIS A 204 -4.33 26.29 14.06
N HIS A 205 -4.86 25.64 13.03
CA HIS A 205 -5.25 26.27 11.76
C HIS A 205 -6.73 26.10 11.47
N ASP A 206 -7.32 27.05 10.75
CA ASP A 206 -8.70 26.98 10.28
C ASP A 206 -8.82 26.02 9.07
N LEU A 207 -10.05 25.63 8.72
CA LEU A 207 -10.28 24.73 7.57
C LEU A 207 -9.85 25.34 6.23
N GLY A 208 -9.80 26.68 6.12
CA GLY A 208 -9.28 27.37 4.94
C GLY A 208 -7.82 27.06 4.66
N PHE A 209 -7.05 26.68 5.69
CA PHE A 209 -5.66 26.25 5.55
C PHE A 209 -5.51 25.09 4.58
N LEU A 210 -6.47 24.15 4.54
CA LEU A 210 -6.45 22.98 3.65
C LEU A 210 -6.59 23.33 2.16
N PHE A 211 -6.94 24.57 1.83
CA PHE A 211 -7.01 25.06 0.45
C PHE A 211 -5.87 26.03 0.12
N SER A 212 -5.00 26.31 1.09
CA SER A 212 -3.82 27.14 0.91
C SER A 212 -2.62 26.30 0.51
N THR A 213 -1.78 26.90 -0.32
CA THR A 213 -0.48 26.36 -0.71
C THR A 213 0.66 26.94 0.12
N GLN A 214 0.39 27.93 0.98
CA GLN A 214 1.38 28.57 1.86
C GLN A 214 2.64 29.10 1.13
N GLY A 215 2.54 29.39 -0.17
CA GLY A 215 3.65 29.91 -0.97
C GLY A 215 4.76 28.89 -1.27
N VAL A 216 4.55 27.59 -1.03
CA VAL A 216 5.57 26.55 -1.27
C VAL A 216 6.01 26.43 -2.74
N GLN A 217 5.37 27.17 -3.66
CA GLN A 217 5.79 27.24 -5.06
C GLN A 217 7.09 28.03 -5.26
N ASN A 218 7.54 28.81 -4.28
CA ASN A 218 8.74 29.62 -4.37
C ASN A 218 9.79 29.10 -3.39
N ALA A 219 11.06 29.08 -3.80
CA ALA A 219 12.17 28.59 -2.98
C ALA A 219 12.28 29.30 -1.61
N SER A 220 11.89 30.58 -1.52
CA SER A 220 11.94 31.36 -0.27
C SER A 220 11.05 30.82 0.85
N SER A 221 10.00 30.09 0.49
CA SER A 221 8.97 29.58 1.41
C SER A 221 8.83 28.06 1.34
N ASN A 222 9.63 27.40 0.51
CA ASN A 222 9.62 25.95 0.37
C ASN A 222 10.61 25.33 1.38
N PRO A 223 10.18 24.41 2.27
CA PRO A 223 11.07 23.75 3.23
C PRO A 223 12.13 22.83 2.58
N LEU A 224 11.96 22.50 1.29
CA LEU A 224 12.89 21.73 0.48
C LEU A 224 13.76 22.63 -0.43
N GLU A 225 13.65 23.96 -0.31
CA GLU A 225 14.38 24.95 -1.12
C GLU A 225 14.14 24.83 -2.63
N LEU A 226 13.03 24.21 -3.04
CA LEU A 226 12.64 24.04 -4.44
C LEU A 226 11.88 25.25 -4.96
N ASP A 227 12.22 25.69 -6.18
CA ASP A 227 11.46 26.71 -6.91
C ASP A 227 10.59 26.05 -7.99
N PHE A 228 9.28 26.27 -7.90
CA PHE A 228 8.29 25.84 -8.88
C PHE A 228 7.77 27.01 -9.73
N HIS A 229 8.42 28.18 -9.64
CA HIS A 229 8.10 29.39 -10.39
C HIS A 229 6.64 29.81 -10.24
N GLY A 230 6.10 29.71 -9.02
CA GLY A 230 4.70 30.03 -8.73
C GLY A 230 3.68 29.00 -9.22
N ASN A 231 4.10 27.95 -9.94
CA ASN A 231 3.18 26.92 -10.43
C ASN A 231 3.00 25.81 -9.40
N TRP A 232 1.80 25.69 -8.86
CA TRP A 232 1.49 24.64 -7.90
C TRP A 232 1.42 23.23 -8.53
N TRP A 233 1.02 23.14 -9.80
CA TRP A 233 0.87 21.84 -10.48
C TRP A 233 2.20 21.13 -10.70
N THR A 234 3.31 21.85 -10.84
CA THR A 234 4.63 21.26 -10.99
C THR A 234 5.11 20.65 -9.66
N GLY A 235 4.85 21.32 -8.53
CA GLY A 235 5.09 20.75 -7.19
C GLY A 235 4.23 19.52 -6.92
N ALA A 236 2.96 19.56 -7.31
CA ALA A 236 2.04 18.42 -7.27
C ALA A 236 2.50 17.23 -8.14
N ALA A 237 2.93 17.51 -9.37
CA ALA A 237 3.44 16.48 -10.29
C ALA A 237 4.72 15.83 -9.76
N LEU A 238 5.58 16.59 -9.07
CA LEU A 238 6.78 16.05 -8.44
C LEU A 238 6.44 14.99 -7.38
N VAL A 239 5.39 15.22 -6.58
CA VAL A 239 4.90 14.20 -5.63
C VAL A 239 4.50 12.93 -6.37
N ALA A 240 3.75 13.05 -7.48
CA ALA A 240 3.31 11.89 -8.24
C ALA A 240 4.47 11.09 -8.85
N VAL A 241 5.53 11.76 -9.30
CA VAL A 241 6.72 11.13 -9.89
C VAL A 241 7.62 10.50 -8.84
N LEU A 242 7.77 11.14 -7.68
CA LEU A 242 8.65 10.68 -6.61
C LEU A 242 7.96 9.74 -5.62
N ALA A 243 6.63 9.72 -5.56
CA ALA A 243 5.90 8.84 -4.66
C ALA A 243 6.34 7.36 -4.75
N PRO A 244 6.59 6.78 -5.95
CA PRO A 244 7.10 5.42 -6.10
C PRO A 244 8.55 5.21 -5.63
N VAL A 245 9.29 6.27 -5.32
CA VAL A 245 10.65 6.20 -4.75
C VAL A 245 10.59 6.13 -3.22
N TYR A 246 9.52 6.67 -2.63
CA TYR A 246 9.32 6.72 -1.17
C TYR A 246 8.42 5.60 -0.62
N ILE A 247 7.84 4.77 -1.51
CA ILE A 247 6.96 3.63 -1.22
C ILE A 247 7.45 2.44 -2.03
#